data_AF-A0ABD1RBW1-F1
#
_entry.id   AF-A0ABD1RBW1-F1
#
_cell.length_a   1.000
_cell.length_b   1.000
_cell.length_c   1.000
_cell.angle_alpha   90.00
_cell.angle_beta   90.00
_cell.angle_gamma   90.00
#
_symmetry.space_group_name_H-M   'P 1'
#
loop_
_entity.id
_entity.type
_entity.pdbx_description
1 polymer ?
#
loop_
_entity_poly.entity_id
_entity_poly.type
_entity_poly.pdbx_seq_one_letter_code
_entity_poly.pdbx_strand_id
1 'polypeptide(L)'
;MFVHISLKPDAVGETISTLKFAERVATVELGAACVNKDSSDVKELKEEVRIIIFAFNVNRKRGDSGERERAAKRKRGREKVLEQRHCGSSQSGILGMGREKFE
;
A
#
# COMPACT_ATOMS: atom_id res chain seq x y z
N MET A 1 11.27 42.93 2.38
CA MET A 1 12.65 42.65 2.84
C MET A 1 13.02 43.67 3.89
N PHE A 2 13.81 43.29 4.91
CA PHE A 2 14.35 44.23 5.90
C PHE A 2 15.88 44.24 5.82
N VAL A 3 16.47 45.42 6.04
CA VAL A 3 17.91 45.66 5.90
C VAL A 3 18.43 46.23 7.22
N HIS A 4 19.54 45.69 7.71
CA HIS A 4 20.23 46.18 8.91
C HIS A 4 21.56 46.83 8.52
N ILE A 5 21.87 48.00 9.12
CA ILE A 5 23.04 48.81 8.78
C ILE A 5 23.69 49.32 10.07
N SER A 6 25.02 49.23 10.15
CA SER A 6 25.82 49.85 11.20
C SER A 6 26.55 51.08 10.65
N LEU A 7 26.23 52.26 11.18
CA LEU A 7 26.78 53.55 10.73
C LEU A 7 28.16 53.81 11.34
N LYS A 8 29.13 52.96 11.00
CA LYS A 8 30.53 53.16 11.36
C LYS A 8 31.33 53.64 10.14
N PRO A 9 32.33 54.52 10.32
CA PRO A 9 33.08 55.10 9.21
C PRO A 9 33.93 54.06 8.45
N ASP A 10 34.30 52.95 9.08
CA ASP A 10 34.99 51.80 8.49
C ASP A 10 34.05 50.94 7.61
N ALA A 11 32.75 50.93 7.89
CA ALA A 11 31.74 50.11 7.23
C ALA A 11 30.97 50.84 6.10
N VAL A 12 31.45 52.01 5.65
CA VAL A 12 30.76 52.82 4.63
C VAL A 12 30.63 52.06 3.30
N GLY A 13 31.67 51.32 2.89
CA GLY A 13 31.64 50.53 1.65
C GLY A 13 30.59 49.39 1.69
N GLU A 14 30.47 48.72 2.83
CA GLU A 14 29.46 47.67 3.07
C GLU A 14 28.04 48.26 3.13
N THR A 15 27.91 49.42 3.80
CA THR A 15 26.63 50.15 3.91
C THR A 15 26.11 50.57 2.53
N ILE A 16 26.96 51.15 1.69
CA ILE A 16 26.60 51.54 0.32
C ILE A 16 26.21 50.30 -0.51
N SER A 17 26.96 49.21 -0.38
CA SER A 17 26.67 47.97 -1.11
C SER A 17 25.33 47.36 -0.71
N THR A 18 25.01 47.38 0.59
CA THR A 18 23.73 46.90 1.14
C THR A 18 22.55 47.78 0.68
N LEU A 19 22.70 49.10 0.69
CA LEU A 19 21.67 50.02 0.21
C LEU A 19 21.40 49.86 -1.30
N LYS A 20 22.46 49.75 -2.11
CA LYS A 20 22.32 49.51 -3.56
C LYS A 20 21.66 48.16 -3.86
N PHE A 21 21.89 47.16 -3.03
CA PHE A 21 21.19 45.89 -3.15
C PHE A 21 19.70 46.05 -2.81
N ALA A 22 19.39 46.74 -1.71
CA ALA A 22 18.02 47.01 -1.29
C ALA A 22 17.22 47.77 -2.36
N GLU A 23 17.83 48.77 -3.01
CA GLU A 23 17.23 49.52 -4.12
C GLU A 23 16.82 48.60 -5.27
N ARG A 24 17.72 47.72 -5.72
CA ARG A 24 17.41 46.75 -6.77
C ARG A 24 16.35 45.74 -6.36
N VAL A 25 16.34 45.32 -5.09
CA VAL A 25 15.36 44.36 -4.58
C VAL A 25 13.99 45.01 -4.35
N ALA A 26 13.93 46.32 -4.08
CA ALA A 26 12.68 47.05 -3.89
C ALA A 26 11.82 47.09 -5.16
N THR A 27 12.42 47.04 -6.33
CA THR A 27 11.71 47.05 -7.63
C THR A 27 11.40 45.65 -8.14
N VAL A 28 11.70 44.59 -7.39
CA VAL A 28 11.40 43.21 -7.83
C VAL A 28 9.90 42.97 -7.64
N GLU A 29 9.18 42.88 -8.76
CA GLU A 29 7.79 42.44 -8.78
C GLU A 29 7.73 40.92 -8.59
N LEU A 30 7.57 40.50 -7.33
CA LEU A 30 7.15 39.14 -7.04
C LEU A 30 5.64 39.11 -7.26
N GLY A 31 5.19 38.40 -8.31
CA GLY A 31 3.77 38.15 -8.54
C GLY A 31 3.10 37.66 -7.26
N ALA A 32 1.79 37.93 -7.12
CA ALA A 32 1.05 37.56 -5.93
C ALA A 32 1.38 36.12 -5.53
N ALA A 33 1.77 35.91 -4.27
CA ALA A 33 1.94 34.57 -3.72
C ALA A 33 0.56 33.89 -3.78
N CYS A 34 0.27 33.24 -4.90
CA CYS A 34 -0.89 32.40 -5.05
C CYS A 34 -0.72 31.33 -3.98
N VAL A 35 -1.58 31.39 -2.97
CA VAL A 35 -1.55 30.43 -1.88
C VAL A 35 -1.67 29.08 -2.56
N ASN A 36 -0.63 28.26 -2.46
CA ASN A 36 -0.65 26.88 -2.91
C ASN A 36 -1.53 26.06 -1.95
N LYS A 37 -2.77 26.51 -1.76
CA LYS A 37 -3.87 25.73 -1.21
C LYS A 37 -4.08 24.66 -2.25
N ASP A 38 -4.11 23.38 -1.86
CA ASP A 38 -4.63 22.32 -2.72
C ASP A 38 -5.93 22.84 -3.35
N SER A 39 -5.89 23.24 -4.63
CA SER A 39 -7.07 23.77 -5.30
C SER A 39 -8.13 22.67 -5.30
N SER A 40 -9.41 23.04 -5.48
CA SER A 40 -10.48 22.06 -5.75
C SER A 40 -10.02 20.98 -6.72
N ASP A 41 -9.31 21.40 -7.75
CA ASP A 41 -8.80 20.58 -8.84
C ASP A 41 -7.75 19.57 -8.35
N VAL A 42 -6.86 19.94 -7.43
CA VAL A 42 -5.89 18.99 -6.83
C VAL A 42 -6.61 17.95 -5.95
N LYS A 43 -7.70 18.33 -5.27
CA LYS A 43 -8.49 17.40 -4.46
C LYS A 43 -9.29 16.43 -5.34
N GLU A 44 -9.93 16.93 -6.38
CA GLU A 44 -10.66 16.13 -7.37
C GLU A 44 -9.73 15.17 -8.09
N LEU A 45 -8.57 15.64 -8.55
CA LEU A 45 -7.57 14.80 -9.21
C LEU A 45 -7.05 13.69 -8.28
N LYS A 46 -6.81 13.99 -6.99
CA LYS A 46 -6.43 12.98 -6.00
C LYS A 46 -7.52 11.92 -5.81
N GLU A 47 -8.80 12.30 -5.89
CA GLU A 47 -9.92 11.37 -5.77
C GLU A 47 -10.10 10.52 -7.03
N GLU A 48 -9.97 11.10 -8.23
CA GLU A 48 -9.96 10.35 -9.49
C GLU A 48 -8.87 9.28 -9.51
N VAL A 49 -7.65 9.64 -9.07
CA VAL A 49 -6.54 8.68 -8.96
C VAL A 49 -6.88 7.54 -8.01
N ARG A 50 -7.55 7.81 -6.88
CA ARG A 50 -7.99 6.77 -5.94
C ARG A 50 -9.04 5.85 -6.57
N ILE A 51 -10.01 6.40 -7.29
CA ILE A 51 -11.05 5.63 -7.98
C ILE A 51 -10.41 4.69 -9.02
N ILE A 52 -9.46 5.21 -9.80
CA ILE A 52 -8.75 4.43 -10.83
C ILE A 52 -7.93 3.31 -10.20
N ILE A 53 -7.16 3.60 -9.15
CA ILE A 53 -6.36 2.58 -8.43
C ILE A 53 -7.27 1.52 -7.81
N PHE A 54 -8.40 1.93 -7.24
CA PHE A 54 -9.38 1.00 -6.69
C PHE A 54 -9.95 0.09 -7.79
N ALA A 55 -10.43 0.65 -8.90
CA ALA A 55 -10.96 -0.12 -10.01
C ALA A 55 -9.91 -1.08 -10.58
N PHE A 56 -8.67 -0.64 -10.78
CA PHE A 56 -7.58 -1.49 -11.25
C PHE A 56 -7.32 -2.68 -10.31
N ASN A 57 -7.25 -2.42 -9.01
CA ASN A 57 -7.01 -3.46 -8.01
C ASN A 57 -8.19 -4.43 -7.86
N VAL A 58 -9.42 -3.96 -8.00
CA VAL A 58 -10.62 -4.82 -8.03
C VAL A 58 -10.57 -5.76 -9.22
N ASN A 59 -10.22 -5.26 -10.40
CA ASN A 59 -10.07 -6.09 -11.61
C ASN A 59 -8.95 -7.13 -11.44
N ARG A 60 -7.84 -6.77 -10.78
CA ARG A 60 -6.75 -7.71 -10.47
C ARG A 60 -7.16 -8.77 -9.43
N LYS A 61 -7.91 -8.41 -8.39
CA LYS A 61 -8.37 -9.35 -7.34
C LYS A 61 -9.45 -10.32 -7.84
N ARG A 62 -10.25 -9.95 -8.85
CA ARG A 62 -11.19 -10.88 -9.52
C ARG A 62 -10.49 -12.02 -10.26
N GLY A 63 -9.24 -11.82 -10.69
CA GLY A 63 -8.41 -12.88 -11.29
C GLY A 63 -7.92 -13.93 -10.28
N ASP A 64 -7.80 -13.58 -9.00
CA ASP A 64 -7.27 -14.46 -7.93
C ASP A 64 -8.39 -15.15 -7.11
N SER A 65 -9.63 -14.64 -7.16
CA SER A 65 -10.78 -15.23 -6.46
C SER A 65 -11.25 -16.58 -7.04
N GLY A 66 -10.91 -16.87 -8.30
CA GLY A 66 -11.28 -18.15 -8.93
C GLY A 66 -10.45 -19.35 -8.45
N GLU A 67 -9.24 -19.12 -7.92
CA GLU A 67 -8.34 -20.21 -7.49
C GLU A 67 -8.60 -20.65 -6.05
N ARG A 68 -8.99 -19.73 -5.16
CA ARG A 68 -9.26 -20.03 -3.75
C ARG A 68 -10.51 -20.89 -3.55
N GLU A 69 -11.54 -20.74 -4.38
CA GLU A 69 -12.76 -21.55 -4.28
C GLU A 69 -12.54 -22.99 -4.78
N ARG A 70 -11.67 -23.21 -5.78
CA ARG A 70 -11.32 -24.55 -6.29
C ARG A 70 -10.51 -25.37 -5.27
N ALA A 71 -9.68 -24.72 -4.45
CA ALA A 71 -8.92 -25.39 -3.39
C ALA A 71 -9.81 -25.91 -2.24
N ALA A 72 -10.90 -25.20 -1.91
CA ALA A 72 -11.82 -25.59 -0.83
C ALA A 72 -12.67 -26.83 -1.17
N LYS A 73 -13.02 -27.04 -2.45
CA LYS A 73 -13.78 -28.25 -2.88
C LYS A 73 -12.93 -29.52 -2.91
N ARG A 74 -11.61 -29.45 -3.16
CA ARG A 74 -10.73 -30.64 -3.16
C ARG A 74 -10.53 -31.28 -1.78
N LYS A 75 -10.70 -30.52 -0.68
CA LYS A 75 -10.63 -31.08 0.69
C LYS A 75 -11.89 -31.86 1.09
N ARG A 76 -13.08 -31.42 0.66
CA ARG A 76 -14.36 -32.09 0.99
C ARG A 76 -14.60 -33.40 0.23
N GLY A 77 -13.88 -33.65 -0.87
CA GLY A 77 -13.95 -34.90 -1.63
C GLY A 77 -13.10 -36.04 -1.04
N ARG A 78 -12.13 -35.75 -0.17
CA ARG A 78 -11.24 -36.76 0.42
C ARG A 78 -11.77 -37.34 1.73
N GLU A 79 -12.64 -36.62 2.42
CA GLU A 79 -13.22 -37.05 3.70
C GLU A 79 -14.41 -38.00 3.53
N LYS A 80 -15.12 -37.94 2.39
CA LYS A 80 -16.26 -38.83 2.10
C LYS A 80 -15.88 -40.28 1.69
N VAL A 81 -14.59 -40.62 1.59
CA VAL A 81 -14.14 -41.97 1.20
C VAL A 81 -13.89 -42.89 2.42
N LEU A 82 -13.88 -42.35 3.65
CA LEU A 82 -13.59 -43.17 4.85
C LEU A 82 -14.82 -43.56 5.68
N GLU A 83 -16.02 -43.09 5.35
CA GLU A 83 -17.25 -43.35 6.12
C GLU A 83 -18.24 -44.25 5.35
N GLN A 84 -17.72 -45.26 4.63
CA GLN A 84 -18.55 -46.32 4.04
C GLN A 84 -17.99 -47.74 4.27
N ARG A 85 -16.95 -47.90 5.11
CA ARG A 85 -16.38 -49.23 5.44
C ARG A 85 -16.78 -49.77 6.81
N HIS A 86 -17.95 -49.39 7.34
CA HIS A 86 -18.50 -50.04 8.53
C HIS A 86 -20.00 -50.30 8.38
N CYS A 87 -20.36 -51.14 7.41
CA CYS A 87 -21.59 -51.92 7.49
C CYS A 87 -21.47 -53.11 6.52
N GLY A 88 -21.22 -54.30 7.06
CA GLY A 88 -21.42 -55.54 6.30
C GLY A 88 -20.38 -56.62 6.55
N SER A 89 -20.53 -57.34 7.66
CA SER A 89 -20.58 -58.82 7.60
C SER A 89 -20.84 -59.39 9.00
N SER A 90 -22.04 -59.93 9.15
CA SER A 90 -22.36 -60.91 10.16
C SER A 90 -21.61 -62.23 9.89
N GLN A 91 -21.45 -62.99 10.97
CA GLN A 91 -21.30 -64.45 11.06
C GLN A 91 -19.88 -65.09 11.12
N SER A 92 -19.66 -65.63 12.33
CA SER A 92 -19.17 -66.98 12.65
C SER A 92 -17.73 -67.37 12.32
N GLY A 93 -17.02 -67.90 13.32
CA GLY A 93 -16.01 -68.92 13.07
C GLY A 93 -14.80 -68.90 14.00
N ILE A 94 -14.89 -69.62 15.13
CA ILE A 94 -13.89 -70.56 15.67
C ILE A 94 -12.39 -70.45 15.27
N LEU A 95 -11.56 -70.43 16.32
CA LEU A 95 -10.23 -71.07 16.50
C LEU A 95 -9.04 -70.65 15.61
N GLY A 96 -7.89 -70.38 16.25
CA GLY A 96 -6.59 -70.60 15.62
C GLY A 96 -5.46 -69.73 16.17
N MET A 97 -4.31 -70.33 16.47
CA MET A 97 -3.20 -69.79 17.26
C MET A 97 -1.96 -69.49 16.37
N GLY A 98 -1.01 -68.68 16.88
CA GLY A 98 0.39 -68.55 16.40
C GLY A 98 0.64 -67.31 15.49
N ARG A 99 1.45 -66.27 15.82
CA ARG A 99 2.92 -66.22 16.06
C ARG A 99 3.66 -67.13 15.06
N GLU A 100 4.47 -66.63 14.12
CA GLU A 100 5.88 -66.18 14.24
C GLU A 100 6.33 -65.38 12.98
N LYS A 101 6.97 -64.20 13.12
CA LYS A 101 8.37 -63.83 12.75
C LYS A 101 8.93 -64.43 11.43
N PHE A 102 9.21 -63.61 10.41
CA PHE A 102 10.43 -62.80 10.16
C PHE A 102 11.57 -63.63 9.54
N GLU A 103 11.83 -63.44 8.24
CA GLU A 103 13.16 -63.41 7.61
C GLU A 103 13.24 -62.17 6.71
#